data_AF-W9Y6S8-F1
#
_entry.id   AF-W9Y6S8-F1
#
_cell.length_a   1.000
_cell.length_b   1.000
_cell.length_c   1.000
_cell.angle_alpha   90.00
_cell.angle_beta   90.00
_cell.angle_gamma   90.00
#
_symmetry.space_group_name_H-M   'P 1'
#
loop_
_entity.id
_entity.type
_entity.pdbx_description
1 polymer ?
#
loop_
_entity_poly.entity_id
_entity_poly.type
_entity_poly.pdbx_seq_one_letter_code
_entity_poly.pdbx_strand_id
1 'polypeptide(L)'
;MDADYIKYRTLEVAYALKFPEPRALSGDKSQLEWSIRQIGIYQKYDTTIKQSTWILVFPNRESTTRDDLARKLDPQRGEYPNPILDHPLSIHLFLFAERVQNWRFYISHFENEVWKLGNLTVTIDIGDALPFQETYTDLSTLHYLESRLAPLRAIFAATKRLAEALGRINDQLGKEGHVTQEEAFEMQELLTNLISRIHAYSDNIEFNLSKISRITELLAGTISLKSQHTSEDMSNRIYDLTKSALEDSSSMRVTTFTTLLFLPSTFVAVFIIRPLLCLLWSMFSD
;
A
#
# COMPACT_ATOMS: atom_id res chain seq x y z
N MET A 1 13.13 64.58 -20.81
CA MET A 1 13.08 63.42 -21.72
C MET A 1 14.22 62.49 -21.32
N ASP A 2 14.27 62.01 -20.08
CA ASP A 2 13.31 61.11 -19.41
C ASP A 2 13.12 59.80 -20.16
N ALA A 3 13.97 58.85 -19.81
CA ALA A 3 13.59 57.46 -19.67
C ALA A 3 14.34 56.96 -18.42
N ASP A 4 13.89 57.44 -17.27
CA ASP A 4 14.22 56.85 -15.98
C ASP A 4 13.72 55.40 -16.06
N TYR A 5 14.64 54.45 -16.21
CA TYR A 5 14.35 53.03 -16.23
C TYR A 5 13.94 52.63 -14.82
N ILE A 6 12.66 52.85 -14.48
CA ILE A 6 12.06 52.30 -13.27
C ILE A 6 12.13 50.78 -13.41
N LYS A 7 13.10 50.19 -12.72
CA LYS A 7 13.29 48.74 -12.65
C LYS A 7 12.14 48.18 -11.82
N TYR A 8 11.00 47.91 -12.45
CA TYR A 8 9.85 47.27 -11.79
C TYR A 8 10.33 45.97 -11.13
N ARG A 9 10.26 45.93 -9.80
CA ARG A 9 10.67 44.75 -9.02
C ARG A 9 9.47 43.81 -8.93
N THR A 10 9.29 43.00 -9.96
CA THR A 10 8.21 42.01 -10.02
C THR A 10 8.66 40.71 -9.37
N LEU A 11 7.81 40.15 -8.50
CA LEU A 11 7.95 38.82 -7.94
C LEU A 11 7.10 37.85 -8.78
N GLU A 12 7.66 36.73 -9.20
CA GLU A 12 6.94 35.70 -9.95
C GLU A 12 7.10 34.33 -9.30
N VAL A 13 5.98 33.62 -9.16
CA VAL A 13 5.91 32.30 -8.52
C VAL A 13 5.05 31.39 -9.39
N ALA A 14 5.58 30.21 -9.75
CA ALA A 14 4.88 29.22 -10.55
C ALA A 14 5.08 27.81 -9.98
N TYR A 15 4.01 27.06 -9.77
CA TYR A 15 4.12 25.67 -9.32
C TYR A 15 2.86 24.85 -9.62
N ALA A 16 3.01 23.53 -9.54
CA ALA A 16 1.89 22.60 -9.54
C ALA A 16 1.66 22.06 -8.14
N LEU A 17 0.44 22.20 -7.62
CA LEU A 17 0.02 21.66 -6.33
C LEU A 17 -0.77 20.37 -6.53
N LYS A 18 -0.36 19.29 -5.88
CA LYS A 18 -1.13 18.04 -5.80
C LYS A 18 -1.82 17.92 -4.44
N PHE A 19 -3.06 17.45 -4.44
CA PHE A 19 -3.86 17.30 -3.23
C PHE A 19 -4.96 16.25 -3.43
N PRO A 20 -5.44 15.62 -2.34
CA PRO A 20 -6.48 14.63 -2.43
C PRO A 20 -7.86 15.30 -2.34
N GLU A 21 -8.78 14.84 -3.17
CA GLU A 21 -10.21 15.16 -3.09
C GLU A 21 -11.03 13.86 -3.06
N PRO A 22 -12.04 13.79 -2.17
CA PRO A 22 -12.96 12.68 -2.17
C PRO A 22 -13.89 12.77 -3.37
N ARG A 23 -14.13 11.64 -4.02
CA ARG A 23 -15.07 11.49 -5.12
C ARG A 23 -16.19 10.55 -4.68
N ALA A 24 -17.45 10.97 -4.81
CA ALA A 24 -18.57 10.07 -4.60
C ALA A 24 -18.64 9.05 -5.74
N LEU A 25 -18.61 7.76 -5.42
CA LEU A 25 -18.87 6.70 -6.39
C LEU A 25 -20.36 6.71 -6.75
N SER A 26 -20.68 6.88 -8.03
CA SER A 26 -22.04 6.68 -8.57
C SER A 26 -23.17 7.45 -7.86
N GLY A 27 -22.86 8.62 -7.28
CA GLY A 27 -23.83 9.45 -6.56
C GLY A 27 -24.13 9.00 -5.12
N ASP A 28 -23.57 7.88 -4.67
CA ASP A 28 -23.64 7.43 -3.28
C ASP A 28 -22.54 8.11 -2.45
N LYS A 29 -22.95 8.97 -1.51
CA LYS A 29 -22.03 9.68 -0.61
C LYS A 29 -21.44 8.80 0.48
N SER A 30 -21.93 7.55 0.63
CA SER A 30 -21.43 6.60 1.63
C SER A 30 -20.12 5.93 1.22
N GLN A 31 -19.81 5.88 -0.09
CA GLN A 31 -18.55 5.34 -0.62
C GLN A 31 -17.75 6.44 -1.33
N LEU A 32 -16.78 7.00 -0.61
CA LEU A 32 -15.87 8.01 -1.13
C LEU A 32 -14.59 7.35 -1.64
N GLU A 33 -14.31 7.49 -2.93
CA GLU A 33 -13.02 7.15 -3.53
C GLU A 33 -12.09 8.35 -3.45
N TRP A 34 -10.88 8.15 -2.92
CA TRP A 34 -9.89 9.21 -2.85
C TRP A 34 -9.08 9.33 -4.13
N SER A 35 -9.11 10.51 -4.74
CA SER A 35 -8.36 10.83 -5.96
C SER A 35 -7.36 11.95 -5.74
N ILE A 36 -6.14 11.79 -6.23
CA ILE A 36 -5.13 12.86 -6.20
C ILE A 36 -5.38 13.77 -7.40
N ARG A 37 -5.69 15.03 -7.13
CA ARG A 37 -5.88 16.09 -8.12
C ARG A 37 -4.64 16.98 -8.19
N GLN A 38 -4.60 17.81 -9.21
CA GLN A 38 -3.52 18.76 -9.44
C GLN A 38 -4.09 20.11 -9.88
N ILE A 39 -3.48 21.21 -9.45
CA ILE A 39 -3.74 22.57 -9.94
C ILE A 39 -2.40 23.21 -10.31
N GLY A 40 -2.35 23.88 -11.46
CA GLY A 40 -1.24 24.77 -11.83
C GLY A 40 -1.51 26.18 -11.32
N ILE A 41 -0.56 26.77 -10.60
CA ILE A 41 -0.66 28.10 -10.01
C ILE A 41 0.48 28.95 -10.54
N TYR A 42 0.14 30.14 -11.02
CA TYR A 42 1.07 31.20 -11.35
C TYR A 42 0.60 32.49 -10.69
N GLN A 43 1.52 33.17 -10.02
CA GLN A 43 1.36 34.51 -9.50
C GLN A 43 2.46 35.40 -10.07
N LYS A 44 2.06 36.60 -10.49
CA LYS A 44 2.95 37.74 -10.66
C LYS A 44 2.52 38.86 -9.72
N TYR A 45 3.38 39.24 -8.79
CA TYR A 45 3.15 40.35 -7.87
C TYR A 45 4.03 41.54 -8.25
N ASP A 46 3.38 42.67 -8.53
CA ASP A 46 4.07 43.94 -8.75
C ASP A 46 4.14 44.71 -7.43
N THR A 47 5.37 44.86 -6.92
CA THR A 47 5.66 45.51 -5.65
C THR A 47 5.44 47.03 -5.66
N THR A 48 5.39 47.64 -6.86
CA THR A 48 5.22 49.10 -7.01
C THR A 48 3.76 49.48 -6.87
N ILE A 49 2.88 48.75 -7.57
CA ILE A 49 1.43 48.98 -7.54
C ILE A 49 0.72 48.15 -6.47
N LYS A 50 1.43 47.24 -5.80
CA LYS A 50 0.90 46.27 -4.83
C LYS A 50 -0.27 45.45 -5.37
N GLN A 51 -0.15 44.98 -6.62
CA GLN A 51 -1.17 44.16 -7.28
C GLN A 51 -0.62 42.81 -7.69
N SER A 52 -1.46 41.78 -7.57
CA SER A 52 -1.14 40.42 -8.02
C SER A 52 -1.98 40.03 -9.23
N THR A 53 -1.33 39.50 -10.26
CA THR A 53 -1.97 38.78 -11.36
C THR A 53 -1.87 37.29 -11.10
N TRP A 54 -3.00 36.58 -11.17
CA TRP A 54 -3.08 35.15 -10.90
C TRP A 54 -3.56 34.38 -12.13
N ILE A 55 -2.89 33.28 -12.44
CA ILE A 55 -3.34 32.31 -13.44
C ILE A 55 -3.45 30.96 -12.74
N LEU A 56 -4.65 30.40 -12.74
CA LEU A 56 -4.96 29.13 -12.10
C LEU A 56 -5.50 28.15 -13.12
N VAL A 57 -4.79 27.04 -13.30
CA VAL A 57 -5.12 26.01 -14.28
C VAL A 57 -5.66 24.79 -13.54
N PHE A 58 -6.95 24.53 -13.73
CA PHE A 58 -7.64 23.35 -13.20
C PHE A 58 -7.76 22.30 -14.32
N PRO A 59 -6.98 21.21 -14.30
CA PRO A 59 -7.07 20.14 -15.30
C PRO A 59 -8.38 19.36 -15.19
N ASN A 60 -9.03 19.38 -14.02
CA ASN A 60 -10.25 18.64 -13.76
C ASN A 60 -11.43 19.60 -13.52
N ARG A 61 -12.56 19.34 -14.19
CA ARG A 61 -13.77 20.18 -14.12
C ARG A 61 -14.60 19.94 -12.84
N GLU A 62 -14.44 18.77 -12.22
CA GLU A 62 -15.24 18.35 -11.04
C GLU A 62 -14.61 18.76 -9.69
N SER A 63 -13.55 19.56 -9.68
CA SER A 63 -12.87 19.94 -8.43
C SER A 63 -13.64 21.01 -7.68
N THR A 64 -13.97 20.77 -6.40
CA THR A 64 -14.63 21.76 -5.54
C THR A 64 -13.74 22.97 -5.27
N THR A 65 -12.41 22.79 -5.39
CA THR A 65 -11.42 23.85 -5.19
C THR A 65 -11.70 25.10 -6.03
N ARG A 66 -12.20 24.92 -7.25
CA ARG A 66 -12.53 26.04 -8.14
C ARG A 66 -13.65 26.89 -7.56
N ASP A 67 -14.71 26.24 -7.09
CA ASP A 67 -15.90 26.91 -6.58
C ASP A 67 -15.67 27.50 -5.18
N ASP A 68 -14.85 26.83 -4.35
CA ASP A 68 -14.44 27.35 -3.04
C ASP A 68 -13.58 28.61 -3.17
N LEU A 69 -12.64 28.61 -4.12
CA LEU A 69 -11.84 29.79 -4.40
C LEU A 69 -12.69 30.92 -5.00
N ALA A 70 -13.56 30.62 -5.97
CA ALA A 70 -14.45 31.62 -6.54
C ALA A 70 -15.34 32.27 -5.48
N ARG A 71 -15.84 31.48 -4.52
CA ARG A 71 -16.64 31.98 -3.38
C ARG A 71 -15.83 32.89 -2.46
N LYS A 72 -14.56 32.57 -2.19
CA LYS A 72 -13.70 33.40 -1.34
C LYS A 72 -13.24 34.69 -2.01
N LEU A 73 -13.09 34.67 -3.32
CA LEU A 73 -12.69 35.84 -4.11
C LEU A 73 -13.87 36.75 -4.49
N ASP A 74 -15.12 36.30 -4.30
CA ASP A 74 -16.33 37.07 -4.61
C ASP A 74 -16.53 38.21 -3.59
N PRO A 75 -16.39 39.49 -4.01
CA PRO A 75 -16.53 40.64 -3.12
C PRO A 75 -17.97 40.83 -2.60
N GLN A 76 -18.98 40.27 -3.27
CA GLN A 76 -20.39 40.43 -2.92
C GLN A 76 -20.90 39.36 -1.97
N ARG A 77 -20.14 38.28 -1.77
CA ARG A 77 -20.52 37.14 -0.92
C ARG A 77 -19.67 36.99 0.35
N GLY A 78 -18.64 37.81 0.53
CA GLY A 78 -17.84 37.84 1.76
C GLY A 78 -18.55 38.60 2.87
N GLU A 79 -18.83 37.93 4.00
CA GLU A 79 -19.00 38.63 5.28
C GLU A 79 -17.66 39.33 5.60
N TYR A 80 -17.68 40.66 5.68
CA TYR A 80 -16.56 41.57 6.04
C TYR A 80 -15.47 41.80 4.98
N PRO A 81 -14.76 42.96 5.01
CA PRO A 81 -13.56 43.16 4.20
C PRO A 81 -12.60 42.01 4.50
N ASN A 82 -12.29 41.21 3.49
CA ASN A 82 -11.60 39.94 3.66
C ASN A 82 -10.11 40.23 3.95
N PRO A 83 -9.64 40.16 5.22
CA PRO A 83 -8.25 40.52 5.59
C PRO A 83 -7.24 39.55 4.96
N ILE A 84 -7.76 38.44 4.43
CA ILE A 84 -7.02 37.42 3.70
C ILE A 84 -6.35 37.99 2.45
N LEU A 85 -6.76 39.12 1.87
CA LEU A 85 -6.11 39.66 0.66
C LEU A 85 -5.00 40.68 0.92
N ASP A 86 -4.71 41.00 2.17
CA ASP A 86 -3.76 42.08 2.50
C ASP A 86 -2.30 41.66 2.27
N HIS A 87 -1.99 40.37 2.44
CA HIS A 87 -0.66 39.84 2.17
C HIS A 87 -0.53 39.21 0.77
N PRO A 88 0.55 39.47 0.01
CA PRO A 88 0.73 38.95 -1.35
C PRO A 88 0.69 37.42 -1.47
N LEU A 89 1.04 36.70 -0.40
CA LEU A 89 1.12 35.24 -0.38
C LEU A 89 -0.14 34.53 0.14
N SER A 90 -1.17 35.27 0.55
CA SER A 90 -2.32 34.66 1.25
C SER A 90 -3.11 33.66 0.41
N ILE A 91 -3.26 33.89 -0.89
CA ILE A 91 -3.95 32.95 -1.78
C ILE A 91 -3.19 31.63 -1.87
N HIS A 92 -1.84 31.68 -1.87
CA HIS A 92 -1.04 30.45 -1.79
C HIS A 92 -1.34 29.71 -0.49
N LEU A 93 -1.26 30.40 0.65
CA LEU A 93 -1.50 29.80 1.96
C LEU A 93 -2.90 29.23 2.08
N PHE A 94 -3.93 29.91 1.56
CA PHE A 94 -5.29 29.40 1.53
C PHE A 94 -5.39 28.06 0.78
N LEU A 95 -4.83 28.00 -0.44
CA LEU A 95 -4.82 26.78 -1.25
C LEU A 95 -4.08 25.64 -0.53
N PHE A 96 -2.97 25.93 0.15
CA PHE A 96 -2.26 24.92 0.94
C PHE A 96 -3.05 24.50 2.17
N ALA A 97 -3.51 25.44 3.01
CA ALA A 97 -4.09 25.14 4.31
C ALA A 97 -5.34 24.25 4.20
N GLU A 98 -6.23 24.58 3.26
CA GLU A 98 -7.47 23.85 3.00
C GLU A 98 -7.18 22.46 2.40
N ARG A 99 -6.32 22.39 1.37
CA ARG A 99 -6.10 21.15 0.63
C ARG A 99 -5.13 20.19 1.32
N VAL A 100 -4.19 20.71 2.12
CA VAL A 100 -3.26 19.89 2.90
C VAL A 100 -3.98 19.16 4.04
N GLN A 101 -5.10 19.68 4.56
CA GLN A 101 -5.89 18.98 5.58
C GLN A 101 -6.46 17.66 5.07
N ASN A 102 -6.79 17.57 3.78
CA ASN A 102 -7.37 16.36 3.19
C ASN A 102 -6.40 15.17 3.22
N TRP A 103 -5.08 15.41 3.31
CA TRP A 103 -4.10 14.33 3.43
C TRP A 103 -4.30 13.50 4.69
N ARG A 104 -4.76 14.09 5.80
CA ARG A 104 -5.08 13.35 7.02
C ARG A 104 -6.12 12.26 6.77
N PHE A 105 -7.21 12.61 6.08
CA PHE A 105 -8.29 11.68 5.80
C PHE A 105 -7.89 10.65 4.74
N TYR A 106 -7.14 11.09 3.72
CA TYR A 106 -6.57 10.19 2.71
C TYR A 106 -5.70 9.11 3.35
N ILE A 107 -4.73 9.50 4.19
CA ILE A 107 -3.81 8.55 4.82
C ILE A 107 -4.56 7.64 5.79
N SER A 108 -5.45 8.20 6.62
CA SER A 108 -6.24 7.40 7.58
C SER A 108 -7.10 6.33 6.91
N HIS A 109 -7.64 6.61 5.71
CA HIS A 109 -8.38 5.62 4.93
C HIS A 109 -7.51 4.39 4.60
N PHE A 110 -6.29 4.59 4.10
CA PHE A 110 -5.39 3.49 3.77
C PHE A 110 -4.76 2.83 5.01
N GLU A 111 -4.47 3.61 6.05
CA GLU A 111 -3.94 3.08 7.32
C GLU A 111 -4.89 2.05 7.95
N ASN A 112 -6.20 2.29 7.90
CA ASN A 112 -7.20 1.34 8.41
C ASN A 112 -7.15 0.00 7.66
N GLU A 113 -6.91 0.01 6.35
CA GLU A 113 -6.75 -1.22 5.56
C GLU A 113 -5.45 -1.95 5.91
N VAL A 114 -4.34 -1.22 6.14
CA VAL A 114 -3.09 -1.81 6.65
C VAL A 114 -3.29 -2.47 8.01
N TRP A 115 -4.08 -1.87 8.89
CA TRP A 115 -4.40 -2.44 10.22
C TRP A 115 -5.16 -3.75 10.12
N LYS A 116 -6.17 -3.85 9.24
CA LYS A 116 -6.95 -5.08 9.04
C LYS A 116 -6.05 -6.24 8.60
N LEU A 117 -5.18 -6.00 7.62
CA LEU A 117 -4.25 -7.01 7.10
C LEU A 117 -3.18 -7.41 8.13
N GLY A 118 -2.68 -6.43 8.90
CA GLY A 118 -1.72 -6.70 9.97
C GLY A 118 -2.25 -7.66 11.04
N ASN A 119 -3.51 -7.52 11.44
CA ASN A 119 -4.12 -8.41 12.42
C ASN A 119 -4.33 -9.82 11.86
N LEU A 120 -4.79 -9.94 10.60
CA LEU A 120 -4.94 -11.22 9.91
C LEU A 120 -3.63 -12.00 9.85
N THR A 121 -2.50 -11.33 9.58
CA THR A 121 -1.18 -11.96 9.46
C THR A 121 -0.70 -12.58 10.78
N VAL A 122 -1.08 -12.00 11.92
CA VAL A 122 -0.73 -12.53 13.27
C VAL A 122 -1.58 -13.74 13.64
N THR A 123 -2.77 -13.89 13.06
CA THR A 123 -3.72 -14.96 13.39
C THR A 123 -3.58 -16.21 12.50
N ILE A 124 -2.63 -16.25 11.56
CA ILE A 124 -2.45 -17.41 10.69
C ILE A 124 -1.88 -18.57 11.51
N ASP A 125 -2.72 -19.59 11.77
CA ASP A 125 -2.27 -20.87 12.30
C ASP A 125 -1.52 -21.64 11.20
N ILE A 126 -0.35 -22.17 11.54
CA ILE A 126 0.51 -22.93 10.63
C ILE A 126 -0.17 -24.26 10.23
N GLY A 127 -1.09 -24.76 11.06
CA GLY A 127 -1.76 -26.05 10.89
C GLY A 127 -2.91 -26.11 9.86
N ASP A 128 -3.59 -24.99 9.57
CA ASP A 128 -4.77 -24.98 8.67
C ASP A 128 -4.36 -24.99 7.19
N ALA A 129 -5.16 -25.50 6.24
CA ALA A 129 -4.83 -25.42 4.82
C ALA A 129 -4.70 -23.95 4.36
N LEU A 130 -3.62 -23.57 3.64
CA LEU A 130 -3.48 -22.20 3.14
C LEU A 130 -4.47 -22.01 1.99
N PRO A 131 -5.46 -21.12 2.10
CA PRO A 131 -6.23 -20.72 0.95
C PRO A 131 -5.35 -19.80 0.10
N PHE A 132 -4.61 -20.39 -0.86
CA PHE A 132 -3.71 -19.66 -1.78
C PHE A 132 -4.36 -18.39 -2.35
N GLN A 133 -5.66 -18.44 -2.62
CA GLN A 133 -6.43 -17.32 -3.14
C GLN A 133 -6.61 -16.17 -2.14
N GLU A 134 -6.80 -16.44 -0.86
CA GLU A 134 -6.89 -15.41 0.18
C GLU A 134 -5.51 -14.76 0.40
N THR A 135 -4.45 -15.57 0.49
CA THR A 135 -3.08 -15.07 0.66
C THR A 135 -2.60 -14.22 -0.53
N TYR A 136 -2.95 -14.61 -1.76
CA TYR A 136 -2.67 -13.80 -2.95
C TYR A 136 -3.44 -12.47 -2.90
N THR A 137 -4.70 -12.51 -2.46
CA THR A 137 -5.52 -11.30 -2.31
C THR A 137 -4.90 -10.35 -1.28
N ASP A 138 -4.40 -10.86 -0.16
CA ASP A 138 -3.72 -10.07 0.86
C ASP A 138 -2.45 -9.41 0.33
N LEU A 139 -1.58 -10.17 -0.36
CA LEU A 139 -0.37 -9.63 -1.01
C LEU A 139 -0.70 -8.55 -2.04
N SER A 140 -1.70 -8.81 -2.89
CA SER A 140 -2.13 -7.84 -3.90
C SER A 140 -2.67 -6.56 -3.28
N THR A 141 -3.36 -6.68 -2.13
CA THR A 141 -3.89 -5.54 -1.38
C THR A 141 -2.74 -4.76 -0.73
N LEU A 142 -1.75 -5.41 -0.11
CA LEU A 142 -0.56 -4.75 0.43
C LEU A 142 0.19 -3.97 -0.65
N HIS A 143 0.40 -4.58 -1.83
CA HIS A 143 1.04 -3.92 -2.96
C HIS A 143 0.21 -2.73 -3.48
N TYR A 144 -1.11 -2.88 -3.54
CA TYR A 144 -2.00 -1.77 -3.86
C TYR A 144 -1.84 -0.62 -2.85
N LEU A 145 -1.88 -0.88 -1.55
CA LEU A 145 -1.69 0.13 -0.50
C LEU A 145 -0.33 0.84 -0.62
N GLU A 146 0.74 0.08 -0.85
CA GLU A 146 2.08 0.63 -1.10
C GLU A 146 2.08 1.56 -2.31
N SER A 147 1.49 1.13 -3.43
CA SER A 147 1.43 1.92 -4.67
C SER A 147 0.67 3.25 -4.49
N ARG A 148 -0.28 3.30 -3.54
CA ARG A 148 -1.04 4.52 -3.20
C ARG A 148 -0.28 5.46 -2.27
N LEU A 149 0.47 4.91 -1.31
CA LEU A 149 1.18 5.69 -0.29
C LEU A 149 2.59 6.12 -0.69
N ALA A 150 3.33 5.31 -1.45
CA ALA A 150 4.72 5.59 -1.84
C ALA A 150 4.89 6.92 -2.62
N PRO A 151 3.99 7.31 -3.56
CA PRO A 151 4.10 8.59 -4.24
C PRO A 151 3.97 9.81 -3.32
N LEU A 152 3.36 9.65 -2.13
CA LEU A 152 3.15 10.75 -1.20
C LEU A 152 4.47 11.32 -0.66
N ARG A 153 5.53 10.51 -0.58
CA ARG A 153 6.89 10.96 -0.23
C ARG A 153 7.33 12.12 -1.11
N ALA A 154 7.21 11.95 -2.42
CA ALA A 154 7.59 12.97 -3.40
C ALA A 154 6.66 14.19 -3.34
N ILE A 155 5.37 13.96 -3.12
CA ILE A 155 4.37 15.04 -3.03
C ILE A 155 4.60 15.91 -1.80
N PHE A 156 4.81 15.31 -0.63
CA PHE A 156 5.10 16.05 0.61
C PHE A 156 6.45 16.76 0.55
N ALA A 157 7.48 16.11 0.00
CA ALA A 157 8.77 16.77 -0.21
C ALA A 157 8.65 17.99 -1.15
N ALA A 158 7.85 17.90 -2.23
CA ALA A 158 7.59 19.03 -3.10
C ALA A 158 6.81 20.14 -2.39
N THR A 159 5.75 19.79 -1.66
CA THR A 159 4.90 20.75 -0.92
C THR A 159 5.70 21.48 0.17
N LYS A 160 6.57 20.77 0.90
CA LYS A 160 7.49 21.36 1.88
C LYS A 160 8.44 22.37 1.24
N ARG A 161 9.11 22.00 0.14
CA ARG A 161 10.02 22.92 -0.59
C ARG A 161 9.30 24.17 -1.07
N LEU A 162 8.03 24.07 -1.49
CA LEU A 162 7.22 25.22 -1.87
C LEU A 162 6.90 26.12 -0.68
N ALA A 163 6.49 25.55 0.47
CA ALA A 163 6.26 26.33 1.68
C ALA A 163 7.53 27.05 2.17
N GLU A 164 8.69 26.38 2.11
CA GLU A 164 10.00 26.99 2.40
C GLU A 164 10.36 28.11 1.41
N ALA A 165 10.02 27.93 0.11
CA ALA A 165 10.23 28.97 -0.89
C ALA A 165 9.34 30.19 -0.64
N LEU A 166 8.08 30.00 -0.27
CA LEU A 166 7.18 31.06 0.14
C LEU A 166 7.68 31.78 1.39
N GLY A 167 8.27 31.06 2.35
CA GLY A 167 8.90 31.66 3.53
C GLY A 167 10.07 32.57 3.17
N ARG A 168 10.94 32.14 2.25
CA ARG A 168 12.03 33.00 1.75
C ARG A 168 11.52 34.25 1.03
N ILE A 169 10.43 34.12 0.28
CA ILE A 169 9.78 35.26 -0.39
C ILE A 169 9.18 36.21 0.64
N ASN A 170 8.51 35.68 1.66
CA ASN A 170 7.95 36.45 2.76
C ASN A 170 9.01 37.26 3.50
N ASP A 171 10.14 36.63 3.86
CA ASP A 171 11.28 37.29 4.48
C ASP A 171 11.83 38.43 3.60
N GLN A 172 11.86 38.22 2.28
CA GLN A 172 12.32 39.23 1.33
C GLN A 172 11.35 40.41 1.26
N LEU A 173 10.03 40.15 1.19
CA LEU A 173 9.01 41.20 1.18
C LEU A 173 9.06 42.04 2.46
N GLY A 174 9.27 41.42 3.62
CA GLY A 174 9.42 42.11 4.90
C GLY A 174 10.69 42.96 4.95
N LYS A 175 11.83 42.43 4.50
CA LYS A 175 13.12 43.17 4.45
C LYS A 175 13.09 44.36 3.52
N GLU A 176 12.37 44.26 2.40
CA GLU A 176 12.23 45.32 1.40
C GLU A 176 11.13 46.33 1.75
N GLY A 177 10.40 46.12 2.86
CA GLY A 177 9.35 47.02 3.34
C GLY A 177 8.07 46.97 2.49
N HIS A 178 7.87 45.91 1.70
CA HIS A 178 6.67 45.73 0.88
C HIS A 178 5.46 45.28 1.71
N VAL A 179 5.71 44.63 2.85
CA VAL A 179 4.74 44.21 3.87
C VAL A 179 5.24 44.69 5.24
N THR A 180 4.34 44.83 6.21
CA THR A 180 4.74 45.20 7.58
C THR A 180 5.52 44.07 8.25
N GLN A 181 6.31 44.39 9.28
CA GLN A 181 7.03 43.36 10.03
C GLN A 181 6.08 42.40 10.77
N GLU A 182 4.93 42.91 11.21
CA GLU A 182 3.88 42.11 11.82
C GLU A 182 3.26 41.13 10.81
N GLU A 183 2.86 41.61 9.63
CA GLU A 183 2.33 40.77 8.54
C GLU A 183 3.34 39.68 8.10
N ALA A 184 4.62 40.05 7.97
CA ALA A 184 5.68 39.10 7.62
C ALA A 184 5.84 38.04 8.71
N PHE A 185 5.82 38.44 9.99
CA PHE A 185 5.93 37.50 11.11
C PHE A 185 4.74 36.54 11.16
N GLU A 186 3.51 37.04 11.06
CA GLU A 186 2.30 36.21 11.05
C GLU A 186 2.29 35.22 9.88
N MET A 187 2.64 35.67 8.67
CA MET A 187 2.74 34.80 7.51
C MET A 187 3.81 33.71 7.70
N GLN A 188 4.94 34.06 8.32
CA GLN A 188 6.02 33.11 8.58
C GLN A 188 5.60 32.02 9.58
N GLU A 189 4.85 32.40 10.62
CA GLU A 189 4.27 31.45 11.59
C GLU A 189 3.28 30.49 10.90
N LEU A 190 2.41 31.00 10.02
CA LEU A 190 1.47 30.17 9.27
C LEU A 190 2.17 29.19 8.33
N LEU A 191 3.24 29.62 7.65
CA LEU A 191 4.05 28.75 6.79
C LEU A 191 4.81 27.70 7.61
N THR A 192 5.35 28.07 8.76
CA THR A 192 6.04 27.15 9.68
C THR A 192 5.08 26.07 10.19
N ASN A 193 3.85 26.45 10.56
CA ASN A 193 2.80 25.51 10.96
C ASN A 193 2.41 24.56 9.83
N LEU A 194 2.33 25.05 8.58
CA LEU A 194 2.10 24.22 7.41
C LEU A 194 3.22 23.19 7.20
N ILE A 195 4.49 23.62 7.29
CA ILE A 195 5.65 22.74 7.17
C ILE A 195 5.63 21.65 8.24
N SER A 196 5.35 22.02 9.50
CA SER A 196 5.23 21.07 10.61
C SER A 196 4.13 20.02 10.35
N ARG A 197 2.99 20.43 9.80
CA ARG A 197 1.91 19.50 9.40
C ARG A 197 2.35 18.53 8.30
N ILE A 198 3.04 19.04 7.27
CA ILE A 198 3.57 18.20 6.17
C ILE A 198 4.62 17.21 6.70
N HIS A 199 5.44 17.63 7.66
CA HIS A 199 6.40 16.75 8.33
C HIS A 199 5.69 15.60 9.05
N ALA A 200 4.67 15.91 9.86
CA ALA A 200 3.89 14.88 10.55
C ALA A 200 3.23 13.88 9.59
N TYR A 201 2.73 14.35 8.43
CA TYR A 201 2.21 13.45 7.40
C TYR A 201 3.32 12.61 6.75
N SER A 202 4.52 13.17 6.55
CA SER A 202 5.68 12.45 6.04
C SER A 202 6.10 11.32 7.00
N ASP A 203 6.19 11.62 8.29
CA ASP A 203 6.52 10.62 9.32
C ASP A 203 5.46 9.50 9.37
N ASN A 204 4.18 9.87 9.27
CA ASN A 204 3.08 8.91 9.28
C ASN A 204 3.10 7.98 8.04
N ILE A 205 3.41 8.50 6.84
CA ILE A 205 3.53 7.63 5.66
C ILE A 205 4.74 6.71 5.75
N GLU A 206 5.88 7.17 6.30
CA GLU A 206 7.06 6.32 6.46
C GLU A 206 6.79 5.18 7.42
N PHE A 207 6.07 5.45 8.50
CA PHE A 207 5.61 4.42 9.43
C PHE A 207 4.70 3.40 8.74
N ASN A 208 3.69 3.86 7.99
CA ASN A 208 2.77 2.97 7.28
C ASN A 208 3.46 2.13 6.21
N LEU A 209 4.38 2.72 5.44
CA LEU A 209 5.13 2.02 4.40
C LEU A 209 6.10 0.99 5.01
N SER A 210 6.75 1.32 6.12
CA SER A 210 7.57 0.37 6.88
C SER A 210 6.72 -0.80 7.41
N LYS A 211 5.51 -0.51 7.90
CA LYS A 211 4.57 -1.54 8.36
C LYS A 211 4.13 -2.45 7.22
N ILE A 212 3.79 -1.91 6.05
CA ILE A 212 3.44 -2.68 4.85
C ILE A 212 4.59 -3.60 4.44
N SER A 213 5.83 -3.10 4.41
CA SER A 213 7.02 -3.92 4.10
C SER A 213 7.15 -5.10 5.07
N ARG A 214 7.05 -4.83 6.39
CA ARG A 214 7.15 -5.88 7.42
C ARG A 214 6.04 -6.93 7.30
N ILE A 215 4.81 -6.51 7.04
CA ILE A 215 3.70 -7.47 6.84
C ILE A 215 3.94 -8.32 5.59
N THR A 216 4.40 -7.70 4.50
CA THR A 216 4.71 -8.41 3.25
C THR A 216 5.83 -9.43 3.45
N GLU A 217 6.90 -9.06 4.17
CA GLU A 217 8.01 -9.97 4.52
C GLU A 217 7.56 -11.13 5.40
N LEU A 218 6.75 -10.86 6.44
CA LEU A 218 6.20 -11.89 7.31
C LEU A 218 5.32 -12.86 6.52
N LEU A 219 4.42 -12.35 5.68
CA LEU A 219 3.53 -13.16 4.87
C LEU A 219 4.31 -14.03 3.88
N ALA A 220 5.31 -13.47 3.20
CA ALA A 220 6.21 -14.22 2.32
C ALA A 220 6.99 -15.32 3.09
N GLY A 221 7.47 -15.00 4.30
CA GLY A 221 8.13 -15.96 5.19
C GLY A 221 7.22 -17.11 5.59
N THR A 222 5.97 -16.82 5.99
CA THR A 222 4.96 -17.82 6.33
C THR A 222 4.65 -18.74 5.15
N ILE A 223 4.51 -18.18 3.94
CA ILE A 223 4.32 -18.96 2.71
C ILE A 223 5.50 -19.92 2.49
N SER A 224 6.73 -19.43 2.63
CA SER A 224 7.94 -20.25 2.45
C SER A 224 8.03 -21.38 3.48
N LEU A 225 7.84 -21.07 4.77
CA LEU A 225 7.88 -22.06 5.85
C LEU A 225 6.83 -23.15 5.65
N LYS A 226 5.65 -22.77 5.18
CA LYS A 226 4.59 -23.73 4.89
C LYS A 226 4.86 -24.60 3.67
N SER A 227 5.39 -24.00 2.60
CA SER A 227 5.83 -24.78 1.43
C SER A 227 6.86 -25.83 1.84
N GLN A 228 7.76 -25.47 2.76
CA GLN A 228 8.72 -26.41 3.33
C GLN A 228 8.05 -27.50 4.17
N HIS A 229 7.18 -27.15 5.12
CA HIS A 229 6.44 -28.12 5.95
C HIS A 229 5.64 -29.11 5.09
N THR A 230 4.94 -28.62 4.06
CA THR A 230 4.15 -29.48 3.16
C THR A 230 5.05 -30.44 2.37
N SER A 231 6.24 -30.00 1.97
CA SER A 231 7.24 -30.84 1.29
C SER A 231 7.85 -31.88 2.23
N GLU A 232 8.10 -31.52 3.49
CA GLU A 232 8.59 -32.44 4.53
C GLU A 232 7.53 -33.52 4.84
N ASP A 233 6.27 -33.13 5.02
CA ASP A 233 5.15 -34.07 5.22
C ASP A 233 4.99 -35.04 4.05
N MET A 234 5.07 -34.53 2.81
CA MET A 234 5.00 -35.36 1.61
C MET A 234 6.18 -36.33 1.55
N SER A 235 7.38 -35.86 1.88
CA SER A 235 8.59 -36.70 1.92
C SER A 235 8.49 -37.81 2.98
N ASN A 236 7.97 -37.49 4.17
CA ASN A 236 7.73 -38.46 5.24
C ASN A 236 6.70 -39.50 4.83
N ARG A 237 5.59 -39.09 4.20
CA ARG A 237 4.58 -40.03 3.67
C ARG A 237 5.15 -40.93 2.58
N ILE A 238 5.96 -40.39 1.66
CA ILE A 238 6.64 -41.20 0.62
C ILE A 238 7.64 -42.16 1.26
N TYR A 239 8.37 -41.73 2.29
CA TYR A 239 9.28 -42.57 3.04
C TYR A 239 8.54 -43.74 3.71
N ASP A 240 7.44 -43.47 4.40
CA ASP A 240 6.62 -44.50 5.03
C ASP A 240 6.02 -45.46 4.00
N LEU A 241 5.49 -44.95 2.88
CA LEU A 241 4.98 -45.77 1.78
C LEU A 241 6.08 -46.65 1.18
N THR A 242 7.28 -46.11 0.99
CA THR A 242 8.43 -46.86 0.46
C THR A 242 8.87 -47.94 1.43
N LYS A 243 8.91 -47.62 2.74
CA LYS A 243 9.25 -48.57 3.79
C LYS A 243 8.22 -49.71 3.86
N SER A 244 6.92 -49.39 3.86
CA SER A 244 5.86 -50.41 3.82
C SER A 244 5.94 -51.26 2.55
N ALA A 245 6.19 -50.66 1.38
CA ALA A 245 6.38 -51.41 0.13
C ALA A 245 7.60 -52.35 0.17
N LEU A 246 8.70 -51.94 0.84
CA LEU A 246 9.86 -52.81 1.06
C LEU A 246 9.54 -53.97 1.99
N GLU A 247 8.80 -53.71 3.08
CA GLU A 247 8.33 -54.74 4.02
C GLU A 247 7.37 -55.74 3.32
N ASP A 248 6.46 -55.26 2.48
CA ASP A 248 5.57 -56.09 1.67
C ASP A 248 6.35 -56.94 0.67
N SER A 249 7.34 -56.35 -0.02
CA SER A 249 8.25 -57.09 -0.92
C SER A 249 9.04 -58.17 -0.17
N SER A 250 9.52 -57.89 1.04
CA SER A 250 10.22 -58.86 1.88
C SER A 250 9.30 -60.04 2.23
N SER A 251 8.07 -59.75 2.67
CA SER A 251 7.06 -60.75 3.01
C SER A 251 6.70 -61.64 1.80
N MET A 252 6.51 -61.04 0.62
CA MET A 252 6.25 -61.77 -0.62
C MET A 252 7.40 -62.73 -0.98
N ARG A 253 8.65 -62.31 -0.79
CA ARG A 253 9.82 -63.18 -1.02
C ARG A 253 9.86 -64.36 -0.05
N VAL A 254 9.55 -64.15 1.23
CA VAL A 254 9.49 -65.22 2.23
C VAL A 254 8.41 -66.25 1.89
N THR A 255 7.21 -65.81 1.51
CA THR A 255 6.14 -66.72 1.07
C THR A 255 6.51 -67.47 -0.21
N THR A 256 7.11 -66.80 -1.18
CA THR A 256 7.58 -67.43 -2.43
C THR A 256 8.66 -68.47 -2.16
N PHE A 257 9.64 -68.16 -1.30
CA PHE A 257 10.66 -69.12 -0.90
C PHE A 257 10.06 -70.34 -0.18
N THR A 258 9.13 -70.09 0.75
CA THR A 258 8.43 -71.16 1.49
C THR A 258 7.65 -72.06 0.53
N THR A 259 6.86 -71.49 -0.37
CA THR A 259 6.11 -72.25 -1.38
C THR A 259 7.04 -73.00 -2.33
N LEU A 260 8.12 -72.41 -2.83
CA LEU A 260 9.11 -73.09 -3.68
C LEU A 260 9.75 -74.30 -2.99
N LEU A 261 9.94 -74.26 -1.67
CA LEU A 261 10.49 -75.40 -0.91
C LEU A 261 9.45 -76.51 -0.72
N PHE A 262 8.21 -76.15 -0.37
CA PHE A 262 7.16 -77.12 -0.04
C PHE A 262 6.46 -77.71 -1.27
N LEU A 263 6.35 -76.97 -2.38
CA LEU A 263 5.60 -77.42 -3.56
C LEU A 263 6.18 -78.70 -4.20
N PRO A 264 7.50 -78.85 -4.44
CA PRO A 264 8.08 -80.07 -5.00
C PRO A 264 8.01 -81.23 -4.01
N SER A 265 8.27 -80.98 -2.73
CA SER A 265 8.23 -82.00 -1.67
C SER A 265 6.82 -82.58 -1.52
N THR A 266 5.80 -81.72 -1.53
CA THR A 266 4.39 -82.15 -1.47
C THR A 266 3.99 -82.92 -2.72
N PHE A 267 4.44 -82.49 -3.91
CA PHE A 267 4.18 -83.20 -5.16
C PHE A 267 4.75 -84.63 -5.14
N VAL A 268 6.01 -84.78 -4.69
CA VAL A 268 6.65 -86.09 -4.53
C VAL A 268 5.93 -86.94 -3.49
N ALA A 269 5.55 -86.36 -2.33
CA ALA A 269 4.83 -87.07 -1.28
C ALA A 269 3.48 -87.63 -1.78
N VAL A 270 2.70 -86.84 -2.51
CA VAL A 270 1.43 -87.30 -3.12
C VAL A 270 1.69 -88.42 -4.13
N PHE A 271 2.74 -88.31 -4.95
CA PHE A 271 3.08 -89.33 -5.95
C PHE A 271 3.49 -90.67 -5.32
N ILE A 272 4.17 -90.64 -4.17
CA ILE A 272 4.58 -91.84 -3.42
C ILE A 272 3.41 -92.42 -2.61
N ILE A 273 2.62 -91.58 -1.94
CA ILE A 273 1.55 -92.03 -1.04
C ILE A 273 0.35 -92.59 -1.81
N ARG A 274 0.02 -92.03 -2.98
CA ARG A 274 -1.16 -92.44 -3.77
C ARG A 274 -1.15 -93.90 -4.22
N PRO A 275 -0.05 -94.49 -4.76
CA PRO A 275 -0.01 -95.92 -5.05
C PRO A 275 -0.05 -96.79 -3.79
N LEU A 276 0.48 -96.29 -2.67
CA LEU A 276 0.48 -96.99 -1.38
C LEU A 276 -0.94 -97.05 -0.77
N LEU A 277 -1.73 -95.98 -0.91
CA LEU A 277 -3.16 -95.95 -0.57
C LEU A 277 -4.01 -96.82 -1.51
N CYS A 278 -3.72 -96.85 -2.81
CA CYS A 278 -4.40 -97.77 -3.75
C CYS A 278 -4.12 -99.24 -3.42
N LEU A 279 -2.88 -99.58 -3.01
CA LEU A 279 -2.53 -100.93 -2.55
C LEU A 279 -3.22 -101.30 -1.24
N LEU A 280 -3.24 -100.38 -0.26
CA LEU A 280 -4.00 -100.57 1.00
C LEU A 280 -5.51 -100.71 0.77
N TRP A 281 -6.08 -99.96 -0.17
CA TRP A 281 -7.49 -100.09 -0.54
C TRP A 281 -7.78 -101.42 -1.27
N SER A 282 -6.86 -101.88 -2.12
CA SER A 282 -6.96 -103.21 -2.76
C SER A 282 -6.82 -104.37 -1.76
N MET A 283 -6.05 -104.21 -0.67
CA MET A 283 -5.94 -105.20 0.39
C MET A 283 -7.14 -105.26 1.34
N PHE A 284 -8.02 -104.24 1.33
CA PHE A 284 -9.22 -104.18 2.17
C PHE A 284 -10.51 -104.45 1.36
N SER A 285 -10.40 -104.72 0.06
CA SER A 285 -11.51 -104.95 -0.87
C SER A 285 -11.65 -106.42 -1.34
N ASP A 286 -10.89 -107.34 -0.75
CA ASP A 286 -11.13 -108.79 -0.79
C ASP A 286 -11.58 -109.27 0.59
#